data_AF-A0A328HFD7-F1
#
_entry.id   AF-A0A328HFD7-F1
#
_cell.length_a   1.000
_cell.length_b   1.000
_cell.length_c   1.000
_cell.angle_alpha   90.00
_cell.angle_beta   90.00
_cell.angle_gamma   90.00
#
_symmetry.space_group_name_H-M   'P 1'
#
loop_
_entity.id
_entity.type
_entity.pdbx_description
1 polymer ?
#
loop_
_entity_poly.entity_id
_entity_poly.type
_entity_poly.pdbx_seq_one_letter_code
_entity_poly.pdbx_strand_id
1 'polypeptide(L)'
;MTTVVSAPGDLVVATSDGIDVRFAGMELTESLPAGVKARPGERGIKVRLEGVQGPETQQRDHQFTEAIVDWVEQREKRGAESAGQPPTMPGVLVLEPVQLRISDDFGTEYECVAGQIAGDGTEWSASWMYLPEPPKHVRSINLVFTLHGAPTGKDCQIRLD
;
A
#
# COMPACT_ATOMS: atom_id res chain seq x y z
N MET A 1 -11.96 12.29 -13.57
CA MET A 1 -11.79 12.40 -12.10
C MET A 1 -12.36 11.11 -11.51
N THR A 2 -11.97 10.71 -10.30
CA THR A 2 -12.46 9.45 -9.69
C THR A 2 -13.25 9.79 -8.44
N THR A 3 -14.42 9.18 -8.29
CA THR A 3 -15.35 9.47 -7.18
C THR A 3 -15.66 8.21 -6.41
N VAL A 4 -15.52 8.23 -5.08
CA VAL A 4 -15.94 7.12 -4.22
C VAL A 4 -17.47 7.06 -4.19
N VAL A 5 -18.04 5.93 -4.62
CA VAL A 5 -19.50 5.67 -4.61
C VAL A 5 -19.89 4.96 -3.32
N SER A 6 -19.07 4.01 -2.89
CA SER A 6 -19.27 3.19 -1.69
C SER A 6 -17.91 2.91 -1.05
N ALA A 7 -17.85 2.98 0.28
CA ALA A 7 -16.71 2.60 1.09
C ALA A 7 -17.20 2.35 2.54
N PRO A 8 -16.41 1.66 3.39
CA PRO A 8 -16.65 1.63 4.82
C PRO A 8 -16.74 3.05 5.38
N GLY A 9 -17.67 3.30 6.33
CA GLY A 9 -17.93 4.65 6.84
C GLY A 9 -16.73 5.32 7.53
N ASP A 10 -15.82 4.53 8.08
CA ASP A 10 -14.55 4.93 8.70
C ASP A 10 -13.33 4.74 7.78
N LEU A 11 -13.58 4.31 6.54
CA LEU A 11 -12.61 3.90 5.52
C LEU A 11 -11.68 2.76 5.94
N VAL A 12 -11.93 2.09 7.06
CA VAL A 12 -11.10 0.98 7.53
C VAL A 12 -11.38 -0.26 6.68
N VAL A 13 -10.35 -0.72 5.98
CA VAL A 13 -10.41 -1.85 5.03
C VAL A 13 -9.76 -3.11 5.56
N ALA A 14 -8.89 -2.99 6.57
CA ALA A 14 -8.25 -4.09 7.27
C ALA A 14 -7.80 -3.64 8.66
N THR A 15 -7.57 -4.59 9.57
CA THR A 15 -6.81 -4.39 10.80
C THR A 15 -5.65 -5.38 10.77
N SER A 16 -4.42 -4.88 10.71
CA SER A 16 -3.21 -5.68 10.56
C SER A 16 -2.32 -5.44 11.77
N ASP A 17 -2.01 -6.52 12.50
CA ASP A 17 -1.18 -6.47 13.71
C ASP A 17 -1.61 -5.41 14.74
N GLY A 18 -2.94 -5.28 14.93
CA GLY A 18 -3.54 -4.34 15.86
C GLY A 18 -3.66 -2.89 15.35
N ILE A 19 -3.19 -2.61 14.13
CA ILE A 19 -3.28 -1.29 13.50
C ILE A 19 -4.35 -1.32 12.41
N ASP A 20 -5.31 -0.41 12.49
CA ASP A 20 -6.30 -0.21 11.43
C ASP A 20 -5.64 0.37 10.18
N VAL A 21 -6.03 -0.13 9.02
CA VAL A 21 -5.55 0.34 7.71
C VAL A 21 -6.74 0.90 6.94
N ARG A 22 -6.60 2.16 6.50
CA ARG A 22 -7.62 2.92 5.78
C ARG A 22 -7.34 2.99 4.29
N PHE A 23 -8.41 3.01 3.52
CA PHE A 23 -8.38 3.43 2.13
C PHE A 23 -8.17 4.95 2.06
N ALA A 24 -7.03 5.38 1.51
CA ALA A 24 -6.63 6.79 1.41
C ALA A 24 -6.86 7.39 0.01
N GLY A 25 -7.31 6.57 -0.94
CA GLY A 25 -7.78 7.01 -2.25
C GLY A 25 -7.20 6.23 -3.41
N MET A 26 -7.62 6.63 -4.59
CA MET A 26 -7.24 6.02 -5.86
C MET A 26 -7.08 7.08 -6.93
N GLU A 27 -6.12 6.91 -7.83
CA GLU A 27 -5.91 7.76 -8.99
C GLU A 27 -5.49 6.95 -10.22
N LEU A 28 -5.77 7.48 -11.40
CA LEU A 28 -5.19 6.99 -12.65
C LEU A 28 -3.86 7.71 -12.89
N THR A 29 -2.79 6.98 -13.14
CA THR A 29 -1.44 7.55 -13.22
C THR A 29 -0.64 6.99 -14.40
N GLU A 30 0.20 7.84 -14.97
CA GLU A 30 1.21 7.49 -15.98
C GLU A 30 2.60 7.29 -15.34
N SER A 31 2.74 7.65 -14.07
CA SER A 31 3.99 7.55 -13.33
C SER A 31 4.14 6.13 -12.78
N LEU A 32 4.81 5.29 -13.56
CA LEU A 32 5.11 3.91 -13.20
C LEU A 32 6.52 3.82 -12.59
N PRO A 33 6.74 3.02 -11.52
CA PRO A 33 8.05 2.81 -10.94
C PRO A 33 9.07 2.27 -11.94
N ALA A 34 10.34 2.62 -11.72
CA ALA A 34 11.45 2.09 -12.51
C ALA A 34 11.48 0.55 -12.42
N GLY A 35 11.59 -0.11 -13.57
CA GLY A 35 11.63 -1.58 -13.66
C GLY A 35 10.29 -2.24 -14.00
N VAL A 36 9.17 -1.51 -13.92
CA VAL A 36 7.87 -1.99 -14.44
C VAL A 36 7.92 -2.01 -15.97
N LYS A 37 7.71 -3.18 -16.57
CA LYS A 37 7.66 -3.35 -18.03
C LYS A 37 6.29 -2.90 -18.56
N ALA A 38 6.12 -1.59 -18.72
CA ALA A 38 4.94 -1.02 -19.34
C ALA A 38 5.26 -0.48 -20.74
N ARG A 39 4.25 -0.44 -21.60
CA ARG A 39 4.37 0.19 -22.91
C ARG A 39 4.48 1.72 -22.74
N PRO A 40 5.18 2.43 -23.63
CA PRO A 40 5.19 3.89 -23.60
C PRO A 40 3.77 4.47 -23.65
N GLY A 41 3.44 5.33 -22.67
CA GLY A 41 2.11 5.94 -22.53
C GLY A 41 1.05 5.04 -21.90
N GLU A 42 1.43 3.85 -21.42
CA GLU A 42 0.53 3.00 -20.65
C GLU A 42 0.28 3.60 -19.26
N ARG A 43 -0.98 3.67 -18.89
CA ARG A 43 -1.45 4.20 -17.61
C ARG A 43 -1.94 3.05 -16.75
N GLY A 44 -1.93 3.28 -15.44
CA GLY A 44 -2.39 2.32 -14.46
C GLY A 44 -3.27 2.95 -13.40
N ILE A 45 -3.67 2.12 -12.45
CA ILE A 45 -4.39 2.51 -11.25
C ILE A 45 -3.39 2.52 -10.10
N LYS A 46 -3.32 3.63 -9.37
CA LYS A 46 -2.60 3.71 -8.09
C LYS A 46 -3.61 3.79 -6.96
N VAL A 47 -3.54 2.85 -6.03
CA VAL A 47 -4.34 2.81 -4.81
C VAL A 47 -3.45 3.17 -3.64
N ARG A 48 -3.92 4.04 -2.74
CA ARG A 48 -3.21 4.44 -1.53
C ARG A 48 -3.91 3.93 -0.29
N LEU A 49 -3.12 3.45 0.66
CA LEU A 49 -3.54 2.98 1.97
C LEU A 49 -2.74 3.72 3.05
N GLU A 50 -3.36 3.90 4.21
CA GLU A 50 -2.73 4.53 5.38
C GLU A 50 -3.02 3.73 6.64
N GLY A 51 -1.98 3.47 7.45
CA GLY A 51 -2.15 2.98 8.81
C GLY A 51 -2.68 4.10 9.71
N VAL A 52 -3.68 3.80 10.53
CA VAL A 52 -4.22 4.75 11.51
C VAL A 52 -3.18 4.99 12.59
N GLN A 53 -2.68 6.22 12.63
CA GLN A 53 -1.66 6.61 13.60
C GLN A 53 -2.26 6.84 14.99
N GLY A 54 -1.54 6.39 16.01
CA GLY A 54 -1.91 6.51 17.41
C GLY A 54 -0.74 6.16 18.34
N PRO A 55 -1.00 5.95 19.64
CA PRO A 55 0.06 5.65 20.61
C PRO A 55 0.89 4.40 20.24
N GLU A 56 0.24 3.36 19.74
CA GLU A 56 0.91 2.12 19.31
C GLU A 56 1.86 2.37 18.13
N THR A 57 1.42 3.10 17.09
CA THR A 57 2.29 3.41 15.94
C THR A 57 3.48 4.27 16.36
N GLN A 58 3.25 5.27 17.22
CA GLN A 58 4.32 6.12 17.77
C GLN A 58 5.35 5.32 18.59
N GLN A 59 4.88 4.36 19.38
CA GLN A 59 5.76 3.48 20.14
C GLN A 59 6.63 2.62 19.21
N ARG A 60 6.05 2.06 18.15
CA ARG A 60 6.79 1.27 17.16
C ARG A 60 7.79 2.11 16.37
N ASP A 61 7.43 3.34 16.01
CA ASP A 61 8.35 4.28 15.34
C ASP A 61 9.53 4.64 16.23
N HIS A 62 9.28 4.84 17.53
CA HIS A 62 10.33 5.08 18.52
C HIS A 62 11.28 3.88 18.65
N GLN A 63 10.73 2.67 18.80
CA GLN A 63 11.52 1.43 18.88
C GLN A 63 12.35 1.21 17.61
N PHE A 64 11.78 1.49 16.44
CA PHE A 64 12.50 1.42 15.17
C PHE A 64 13.66 2.42 15.11
N THR A 65 13.43 3.66 15.57
CA THR A 65 14.45 4.72 15.61
C THR A 65 15.62 4.34 16.53
N GLU A 66 15.35 3.75 17.69
CA GLU A 66 16.39 3.23 18.57
C GLU A 66 17.14 2.06 17.93
N ALA A 67 16.41 1.10 17.35
CA ALA A 67 16.98 -0.08 16.73
C ALA A 67 17.86 0.25 15.52
N ILE A 68 17.50 1.25 14.70
CA ILE A 68 18.30 1.63 13.52
C ILE A 68 19.59 2.31 13.93
N VAL A 69 19.57 3.13 14.99
CA VAL A 69 20.78 3.74 15.57
C VAL A 69 21.72 2.66 16.10
N ASP A 70 21.20 1.73 16.90
CA ASP A 70 21.99 0.61 17.43
C ASP A 70 22.58 -0.25 16.31
N TRP A 71 21.80 -0.53 15.26
CA TRP A 71 22.27 -1.30 14.11
C TRP A 71 23.39 -0.58 13.34
N VAL A 72 23.26 0.74 13.12
CA VAL A 72 24.31 1.55 12.48
C VAL A 72 25.60 1.50 13.31
N GLU A 73 25.50 1.69 14.63
CA GLU A 73 26.68 1.63 15.51
C GLU A 73 27.36 0.26 15.48
N GLN A 74 26.57 -0.84 15.51
CA GLN A 74 27.13 -2.19 15.43
C GLN A 74 27.80 -2.43 14.09
N ARG A 75 27.20 -1.96 12.99
CA ARG A 75 27.75 -2.08 11.64
C ARG A 75 29.08 -1.34 11.51
N GLU A 76 29.19 -0.14 12.06
CA GLU A 76 30.43 0.64 12.06
C GLU A 76 31.52 0.00 12.92
N LYS A 77 31.18 -0.49 14.12
CA LYS A 77 32.14 -1.05 15.07
C LYS A 77 32.62 -2.45 14.70
N ARG A 78 31.76 -3.28 14.11
CA ARG A 78 31.98 -4.74 13.97
C ARG A 78 31.81 -5.27 12.55
N GLY A 79 31.52 -4.40 11.59
CA GLY A 79 31.27 -4.76 10.20
C GLY A 79 29.86 -5.31 9.95
N ALA A 80 29.49 -5.40 8.66
CA ALA A 80 28.13 -5.75 8.22
C ALA A 80 27.68 -7.16 8.62
N GLU A 81 28.58 -8.16 8.60
CA GLU A 81 28.24 -9.53 8.99
C GLU A 81 27.82 -9.64 10.46
N SER A 82 28.46 -8.86 11.34
CA SER A 82 28.20 -8.88 12.78
C SER A 82 26.94 -8.12 13.19
N ALA A 83 26.55 -7.09 12.44
CA ALA A 83 25.39 -6.26 12.73
C ALA A 83 24.06 -6.92 12.32
N GLY A 84 24.12 -7.93 11.44
CA GLY A 84 22.92 -8.58 10.91
C GLY A 84 22.11 -7.69 9.97
N GLN A 85 20.85 -8.06 9.76
CA GLN A 85 19.94 -7.30 8.91
C GLN A 85 19.52 -5.99 9.57
N PRO A 86 19.33 -4.90 8.80
CA PRO A 86 18.76 -3.69 9.33
C PRO A 86 17.35 -3.97 9.88
N PRO A 87 16.92 -3.27 10.94
CA PRO A 87 15.55 -3.37 11.40
C PRO A 87 14.59 -2.98 10.28
N THR A 88 13.42 -3.62 10.27
CA THR A 88 12.36 -3.31 9.31
C THR A 88 11.49 -2.17 9.84
N MET A 89 11.16 -1.20 8.98
CA MET A 89 10.20 -0.15 9.35
C MET A 89 8.86 -0.77 9.75
N PRO A 90 8.24 -0.31 10.86
CA PRO A 90 7.05 -0.96 11.40
C PRO A 90 5.85 -0.92 10.44
N GLY A 91 5.71 0.16 9.66
CA GLY A 91 4.67 0.25 8.65
C GLY A 91 4.77 -0.78 7.53
N VAL A 92 5.96 -1.31 7.23
CA VAL A 92 6.12 -2.42 6.27
C VAL A 92 5.41 -3.67 6.78
N LEU A 93 5.63 -4.02 8.04
CA LEU A 93 5.04 -5.21 8.67
C LEU A 93 3.50 -5.15 8.70
N VAL A 94 2.94 -3.94 8.86
CA VAL A 94 1.50 -3.72 8.94
C VAL A 94 0.84 -3.63 7.56
N LEU A 95 1.45 -2.90 6.62
CA LEU A 95 0.81 -2.53 5.35
C LEU A 95 1.09 -3.51 4.21
N GLU A 96 2.24 -4.18 4.20
CA GLU A 96 2.58 -5.17 3.16
C GLU A 96 1.57 -6.32 3.05
N PRO A 97 1.04 -6.85 4.16
CA PRO A 97 -0.03 -7.86 4.11
C PRO A 97 -1.36 -7.37 3.52
N VAL A 98 -1.59 -6.06 3.48
CA VAL A 98 -2.86 -5.45 3.05
C VAL A 98 -2.80 -5.13 1.56
N GLN A 99 -3.40 -6.01 0.77
CA GLN A 99 -3.46 -5.90 -0.69
C GLN A 99 -4.90 -5.73 -1.15
N LEU A 100 -5.13 -5.56 -2.45
CA LEU A 100 -6.47 -5.52 -3.00
C LEU A 100 -6.56 -6.25 -4.34
N ARG A 101 -7.80 -6.58 -4.71
CA ARG A 101 -8.16 -7.07 -6.04
C ARG A 101 -9.08 -6.05 -6.69
N ILE A 102 -8.83 -5.76 -7.97
CA ILE A 102 -9.63 -4.82 -8.76
C ILE A 102 -10.47 -5.63 -9.75
N SER A 103 -11.75 -5.28 -9.87
CA SER A 103 -12.64 -5.84 -10.88
C SER A 103 -13.54 -4.76 -11.48
N ASP A 104 -13.96 -4.97 -12.72
CA ASP A 104 -14.99 -4.17 -13.39
C ASP A 104 -16.04 -5.05 -14.08
N ASP A 105 -17.07 -4.41 -14.63
CA ASP A 105 -18.19 -5.10 -15.29
C ASP A 105 -17.82 -5.74 -16.65
N PHE A 106 -16.60 -5.51 -17.14
CA PHE A 106 -16.11 -5.99 -18.44
C PHE A 106 -15.06 -7.10 -18.29
N GLY A 107 -14.71 -7.47 -17.07
CA GLY A 107 -13.76 -8.56 -16.79
C GLY A 107 -12.32 -8.19 -17.12
N THR A 108 -11.94 -6.92 -17.04
CA THR A 108 -10.54 -6.51 -17.23
C THR A 108 -9.66 -7.17 -16.16
N GLU A 109 -8.57 -7.80 -16.59
CA GLU A 109 -7.57 -8.38 -15.70
C GLU A 109 -6.58 -7.29 -15.27
N TYR A 110 -6.67 -6.88 -14.00
CA TYR A 110 -5.74 -5.93 -13.39
C TYR A 110 -4.65 -6.66 -12.60
N GLU A 111 -3.39 -6.48 -12.98
CA GLU A 111 -2.24 -7.08 -12.31
C GLU A 111 -1.53 -6.04 -11.43
N CYS A 112 -1.24 -6.41 -10.18
CA CYS A 112 -0.39 -5.59 -9.31
C CYS A 112 1.07 -5.68 -9.79
N VAL A 113 1.60 -4.59 -10.33
CA VAL A 113 2.94 -4.55 -10.91
C VAL A 113 3.98 -3.90 -10.01
N ALA A 114 3.56 -3.15 -9.00
CA ALA A 114 4.45 -2.53 -8.04
C ALA A 114 3.74 -2.19 -6.72
N GLY A 115 4.53 -2.18 -5.64
CA GLY A 115 4.15 -1.66 -4.33
C GLY A 115 5.23 -0.73 -3.80
N GLN A 116 4.79 0.33 -3.11
CA GLN A 116 5.65 1.18 -2.29
C GLN A 116 5.05 1.21 -0.89
N ILE A 117 5.86 0.94 0.13
CA ILE A 117 5.41 0.83 1.51
C ILE A 117 6.42 1.52 2.40
N ALA A 118 5.93 2.37 3.30
CA ALA A 118 6.75 3.13 4.22
C ALA A 118 7.82 4.00 3.51
N GLY A 119 8.67 4.63 4.31
CA GLY A 119 9.70 5.57 3.88
C GLY A 119 9.71 6.81 4.77
N ASP A 120 10.79 7.57 4.75
CA ASP A 120 10.93 8.80 5.53
C ASP A 120 9.78 9.77 5.23
N GLY A 121 9.01 10.15 6.25
CA GLY A 121 7.81 11.00 6.13
C GLY A 121 6.58 10.31 5.54
N THR A 122 6.64 8.99 5.32
CA THR A 122 5.55 8.15 4.77
C THR A 122 5.47 6.80 5.50
N GLU A 123 5.92 6.75 6.76
CA GLU A 123 6.18 5.54 7.55
C GLU A 123 4.96 4.62 7.59
N TRP A 124 3.76 5.20 7.61
CA TRP A 124 2.47 4.52 7.69
C TRP A 124 1.64 4.67 6.41
N SER A 125 2.27 4.90 5.27
CA SER A 125 1.61 4.96 3.96
C SER A 125 2.05 3.81 3.07
N ALA A 126 1.12 3.30 2.28
CA ALA A 126 1.40 2.35 1.22
C ALA A 126 0.70 2.75 -0.07
N SER A 127 1.28 2.38 -1.20
CA SER A 127 0.61 2.46 -2.49
C SER A 127 0.87 1.23 -3.34
N TRP A 128 -0.20 0.77 -3.99
CA TRP A 128 -0.19 -0.37 -4.89
C TRP A 128 -0.56 0.09 -6.29
N MET A 129 0.16 -0.42 -7.28
CA MET A 129 0.00 -0.03 -8.67
C MET A 129 -0.44 -1.21 -9.52
N TYR A 130 -1.46 -0.97 -10.33
CA TYR A 130 -2.09 -1.98 -11.18
C TYR A 130 -2.08 -1.55 -12.65
N LEU A 131 -1.87 -2.52 -13.53
CA LEU A 131 -2.03 -2.37 -14.98
C LEU A 131 -3.09 -3.33 -15.50
N PRO A 132 -3.82 -2.98 -16.57
CA PRO A 132 -3.80 -1.69 -17.27
C PRO A 132 -4.66 -0.62 -16.56
N GLU A 133 -4.75 0.59 -17.12
CA GLU A 133 -5.85 1.51 -16.78
C GLU A 133 -7.19 0.91 -17.23
N PRO A 134 -8.30 1.27 -16.56
CA PRO A 134 -9.62 0.82 -16.99
C PRO A 134 -9.94 1.23 -18.43
N PRO A 135 -10.49 0.34 -19.27
CA PRO A 135 -10.96 0.69 -20.60
C PRO A 135 -11.95 1.87 -20.57
N LYS A 136 -11.95 2.71 -21.61
CA LYS A 136 -12.74 3.97 -21.68
C LYS A 136 -14.25 3.83 -21.44
N HIS A 137 -14.81 2.62 -21.62
CA HIS A 137 -16.23 2.34 -21.43
C HIS A 137 -16.55 1.84 -20.00
N VAL A 138 -15.54 1.49 -19.21
CA VAL A 138 -15.68 1.16 -17.79
C VAL A 138 -16.02 2.43 -17.02
N ARG A 139 -17.14 2.40 -16.30
CA ARG A 139 -17.63 3.55 -15.51
C ARG A 139 -17.44 3.37 -14.01
N SER A 140 -17.17 2.15 -13.58
CA SER A 140 -16.94 1.83 -12.17
C SER A 140 -15.99 0.66 -12.04
N ILE A 141 -15.20 0.70 -10.97
CA ILE A 141 -14.38 -0.42 -10.54
C ILE A 141 -14.69 -0.73 -9.08
N ASN A 142 -14.57 -2.01 -8.73
CA ASN A 142 -14.69 -2.50 -7.38
C ASN A 142 -13.30 -2.85 -6.84
N LEU A 143 -13.01 -2.42 -5.62
CA LEU A 143 -11.79 -2.70 -4.89
C LEU A 143 -12.15 -3.63 -3.74
N VAL A 144 -11.66 -4.87 -3.77
CA VAL A 144 -11.84 -5.82 -2.67
C VAL A 144 -10.53 -5.96 -1.92
N PHE A 145 -10.54 -5.66 -0.63
CA PHE A 145 -9.32 -5.67 0.18
C PHE A 145 -9.05 -7.05 0.77
N THR A 146 -7.77 -7.37 0.91
CA THR A 146 -7.29 -8.64 1.45
C THR A 146 -6.22 -8.40 2.50
N LEU A 147 -6.17 -9.28 3.50
CA LEU A 147 -5.12 -9.35 4.52
C LEU A 147 -4.49 -10.73 4.45
N HIS A 148 -3.19 -10.80 4.19
CA HIS A 148 -2.47 -12.07 3.94
C HIS A 148 -3.17 -12.95 2.87
N GLY A 149 -3.70 -12.29 1.82
CA GLY A 149 -4.41 -12.95 0.72
C GLY A 149 -5.86 -13.37 1.02
N ALA A 150 -6.31 -13.30 2.28
CA ALA A 150 -7.69 -13.59 2.66
C ALA A 150 -8.57 -12.32 2.53
N PRO A 151 -9.80 -12.39 1.99
CA PRO A 151 -10.70 -11.24 1.93
C PRO A 151 -11.02 -10.67 3.31
N THR A 152 -10.99 -9.35 3.46
CA THR A 152 -11.36 -8.69 4.72
C THR A 152 -12.87 -8.50 4.87
N GLY A 153 -13.63 -8.79 3.82
CA GLY A 153 -15.06 -8.48 3.73
C GLY A 153 -15.35 -6.98 3.58
N LYS A 154 -14.34 -6.17 3.28
CA LYS A 154 -14.46 -4.74 2.99
C LYS A 154 -14.19 -4.50 1.51
N ASP A 155 -14.99 -3.61 0.93
CA ASP A 155 -14.87 -3.21 -0.46
C ASP A 155 -15.12 -1.71 -0.63
N CYS A 156 -14.58 -1.16 -1.71
CA CYS A 156 -14.86 0.20 -2.16
C CYS A 156 -15.30 0.16 -3.62
N GLN A 157 -16.38 0.88 -3.95
CA GLN A 157 -16.77 1.11 -5.34
C GLN A 157 -16.36 2.52 -5.76
N ILE A 158 -15.62 2.61 -6.86
CA ILE A 158 -15.13 3.88 -7.41
C ILE A 158 -15.75 4.10 -8.77
N ARG A 159 -16.31 5.29 -9.00
CA ARG A 159 -16.76 5.77 -10.30
C ARG A 159 -15.61 6.44 -11.05
N LEU A 160 -15.52 6.12 -12.33
CA LEU A 160 -14.58 6.69 -13.29
C LEU A 160 -15.35 7.65 -14.20
N ASP A 161 -15.00 8.94 -14.15
CA ASP A 161 -15.62 9.97 -15.02
C ASP A 161 -14.98 9.99 -16.41
#